data_AF-A0A7S2QLY1-F1
#
_entry.id   AF-A0A7S2QLY1-F1
#
_cell.length_a   1.000
_cell.length_b   1.000
_cell.length_c   1.000
_cell.angle_alpha   90.00
_cell.angle_beta   90.00
_cell.angle_gamma   90.00
#
_symmetry.space_group_name_H-M   'P 1'
#
loop_
_entity.id
_entity.type
_entity.pdbx_description
1 polymer ?
#
loop_
_entity_poly.entity_id
_entity_poly.type
_entity_poly.pdbx_seq_one_letter_code
_entity_poly.pdbx_strand_id
1 'polypeptide(L)'
;VCGGLVAAGQVLGAVESFCPAAGRWRRMPAMPTARCGCAAAAVGGEVFVFGGQLEDGTVLATAERFAADRRQWAPAPPMPNPRSGFAAVAACGVIHLLGGLSSGGLSVSVVDRL
;
A
#
# COMPACT_ATOMS: atom_id res chain seq x y z
N VAL A 1 9.56 -1.63 -2.20
CA VAL A 1 9.25 -0.24 -1.81
C VAL A 1 8.21 0.28 -2.79
N CYS A 2 7.15 0.90 -2.30
CA CYS A 2 6.08 1.47 -3.12
C CYS A 2 5.58 2.76 -2.49
N GLY A 3 5.28 3.75 -3.33
CA GLY A 3 4.78 5.05 -2.90
C GLY A 3 5.87 5.95 -2.31
N GLY A 4 5.44 6.86 -1.43
CA GLY A 4 6.32 7.75 -0.68
C GLY A 4 6.01 9.22 -0.89
N LEU A 5 6.74 10.06 -0.16
CA LEU A 5 6.66 11.52 -0.19
C LEU A 5 8.07 12.07 -0.36
N VAL A 6 8.29 12.91 -1.35
CA VAL A 6 9.58 13.63 -1.51
C VAL A 6 9.55 14.94 -0.73
N ALA A 7 10.73 15.52 -0.47
CA ALA A 7 10.84 16.76 0.31
C ALA A 7 10.03 17.94 -0.26
N ALA A 8 9.77 17.96 -1.57
CA ALA A 8 8.94 18.96 -2.23
C ALA A 8 7.43 18.79 -2.02
N GLY A 9 6.99 17.77 -1.27
CA GLY A 9 5.57 17.49 -1.01
C GLY A 9 4.90 16.59 -2.04
N GLN A 10 5.59 16.23 -3.14
CA GLN A 10 5.01 15.36 -4.17
C GLN A 10 4.86 13.92 -3.67
N VAL A 11 3.66 13.37 -3.83
CA VAL A 11 3.35 11.97 -3.51
C VAL A 11 3.69 11.08 -4.70
N LEU A 12 4.33 9.94 -4.44
CA LEU A 12 4.84 9.07 -5.49
C LEU A 12 3.93 7.86 -5.75
N GLY A 13 3.84 7.47 -7.02
CA GLY A 13 3.39 6.14 -7.44
C GLY A 13 4.55 5.17 -7.70
N ALA A 14 5.79 5.58 -7.42
CA ALA A 14 6.99 4.82 -7.76
C ALA A 14 7.05 3.49 -7.00
N VAL A 15 7.59 2.46 -7.67
CA VAL A 15 7.74 1.12 -7.11
C VAL A 15 9.13 0.60 -7.45
N GLU A 16 9.81 0.11 -6.44
CA GLU A 16 11.16 -0.44 -6.55
C GLU A 16 11.25 -1.77 -5.80
N SER A 17 11.88 -2.76 -6.45
CA SER A 17 12.12 -4.08 -5.88
C SER A 17 13.62 -4.30 -5.67
N PHE A 18 14.03 -4.72 -4.48
CA PHE A 18 15.39 -5.17 -4.22
C PHE A 18 15.49 -6.68 -4.45
N CYS A 19 16.51 -7.11 -5.20
CA CYS A 19 16.83 -8.51 -5.38
C CYS A 19 18.06 -8.85 -4.52
N PRO A 20 17.90 -9.56 -3.38
CA PRO A 20 19.01 -9.84 -2.48
C PRO A 20 20.13 -10.65 -3.14
N ALA A 21 19.78 -11.65 -3.94
CA ALA A 21 20.74 -12.49 -4.66
C ALA A 21 21.61 -11.71 -5.64
N ALA A 22 21.10 -10.60 -6.20
CA ALA A 22 21.82 -9.76 -7.17
C ALA A 22 22.33 -8.45 -6.55
N GLY A 23 22.07 -8.20 -5.27
CA GLY A 23 22.48 -6.97 -4.57
C GLY A 23 22.00 -5.67 -5.23
N ARG A 24 20.89 -5.69 -5.98
CA ARG A 24 20.45 -4.53 -6.77
C ARG A 24 18.97 -4.22 -6.67
N TRP A 25 18.68 -2.92 -6.68
CA TRP A 25 17.33 -2.39 -6.88
C TRP A 25 16.96 -2.40 -8.37
N ARG A 26 15.66 -2.54 -8.64
CA ARG A 26 15.09 -2.39 -9.98
C ARG A 26 13.79 -1.61 -9.89
N ARG A 27 13.53 -0.77 -10.89
CA ARG A 27 12.23 -0.13 -11.07
C ARG A 27 11.19 -1.16 -11.50
N MET A 28 10.00 -1.01 -10.95
CA MET A 28 8.81 -1.79 -11.28
C MET A 28 7.75 -0.85 -11.87
N PRO A 29 6.70 -1.38 -12.51
CA PRO A 29 5.58 -0.57 -12.94
C PRO A 29 5.02 0.25 -11.78
N ALA A 30 4.81 1.54 -12.03
CA ALA A 30 4.26 2.45 -11.04
C ALA A 30 2.83 2.03 -10.65
N MET A 31 2.45 2.31 -9.40
CA MET A 31 1.06 2.19 -8.97
C MET A 31 0.17 3.10 -9.82
N PRO A 32 -1.06 2.66 -10.19
CA PRO A 32 -2.01 3.53 -10.86
C PRO A 32 -2.38 4.76 -10.00
N THR A 33 -2.41 4.60 -8.68
CA THR A 33 -2.61 5.69 -7.72
C THR A 33 -1.31 6.02 -7.00
N ALA A 34 -0.88 7.29 -7.02
CA ALA A 34 0.22 7.76 -6.18
C ALA A 34 -0.24 7.85 -4.71
N ARG A 35 0.57 7.32 -3.78
CA ARG A 35 0.20 7.18 -2.34
C ARG A 35 1.39 7.43 -1.43
N CYS A 36 1.19 8.14 -0.31
CA CYS A 36 2.11 8.14 0.83
C CYS A 36 1.42 7.56 2.08
N GLY A 37 2.18 7.03 3.04
CA GLY A 37 1.61 6.43 4.26
C GLY A 37 0.70 5.22 4.02
N CYS A 38 0.76 4.59 2.86
CA CYS A 38 0.07 3.33 2.54
C CYS A 38 0.77 2.13 3.19
N ALA A 39 0.04 1.03 3.37
CA ALA A 39 0.60 -0.23 3.84
C ALA A 39 0.57 -1.28 2.73
N ALA A 40 1.56 -2.16 2.69
CA ALA A 40 1.62 -3.24 1.71
C ALA A 40 1.84 -4.60 2.37
N ALA A 41 1.20 -5.65 1.84
CA ALA A 41 1.38 -7.03 2.26
C ALA A 41 1.36 -7.98 1.06
N ALA A 42 2.09 -9.08 1.14
CA ALA A 42 2.15 -10.09 0.08
C ALA A 42 1.39 -11.35 0.49
N VAL A 43 0.49 -11.83 -0.36
CA VAL A 43 -0.26 -13.08 -0.16
C VAL A 43 -0.56 -13.71 -1.53
N GLY A 44 -0.46 -15.04 -1.64
CA GLY A 44 -0.82 -15.74 -2.87
C GLY A 44 0.01 -15.37 -4.11
N GLY A 45 1.24 -14.86 -3.94
CA GLY A 45 2.10 -14.41 -5.05
C GLY A 45 1.80 -13.00 -5.56
N GLU A 46 0.83 -12.30 -4.96
CA GLU A 46 0.51 -10.91 -5.27
C GLU A 46 0.92 -9.99 -4.11
N VAL A 47 1.18 -8.72 -4.44
CA VAL A 47 1.41 -7.66 -3.46
C VAL A 47 0.20 -6.74 -3.45
N PHE A 48 -0.42 -6.56 -2.28
CA PHE A 48 -1.52 -5.64 -2.09
C PHE A 48 -1.02 -4.37 -1.43
N VAL A 49 -1.50 -3.22 -1.89
CA VAL A 49 -1.24 -1.89 -1.33
C VAL A 49 -2.56 -1.28 -0.92
N PHE A 50 -2.66 -0.87 0.34
CA PHE A 50 -3.89 -0.37 0.95
C PHE A 50 -3.74 1.08 1.37
N GLY A 51 -4.80 1.85 1.13
CA GLY A 51 -4.99 3.20 1.68
C GLY A 51 -3.82 4.13 1.41
N GLY A 52 -3.46 4.90 2.44
CA GLY A 52 -2.52 6.00 2.34
C GLY A 52 -3.22 7.32 2.05
N GLN A 53 -2.45 8.30 1.61
CA GLN A 53 -2.88 9.67 1.39
C GLN A 53 -2.44 10.16 0.01
N LEU A 54 -3.32 10.90 -0.65
CA LEU A 54 -3.02 11.65 -1.87
C LEU A 54 -2.25 12.94 -1.57
N GLU A 55 -1.72 13.57 -2.61
CA GLU A 55 -0.99 14.83 -2.50
C GLU A 55 -1.82 15.97 -1.91
N ASP A 56 -3.14 15.98 -2.14
CA ASP A 56 -4.07 16.99 -1.63
C ASP A 56 -4.52 16.77 -0.17
N GLY A 57 -4.03 15.72 0.50
CA GLY A 57 -4.43 15.39 1.86
C GLY A 57 -5.51 14.31 1.98
N THR A 58 -6.12 13.90 0.88
CA THR A 58 -7.22 12.92 0.89
C THR A 58 -6.74 11.55 1.36
N VAL A 59 -7.34 11.02 2.43
CA VAL A 59 -7.07 9.66 2.93
C VAL A 59 -7.86 8.66 2.11
N LEU A 60 -7.21 7.57 1.69
CA LEU A 60 -7.78 6.57 0.79
C LEU A 60 -8.29 5.33 1.54
N ALA A 61 -9.43 4.83 1.11
CA ALA A 61 -9.90 3.48 1.39
C ALA A 61 -9.50 2.47 0.30
N THR A 62 -9.07 2.96 -0.87
CA THR A 62 -8.81 2.12 -2.04
C THR A 62 -7.61 1.21 -1.82
N ALA A 63 -7.67 0.03 -2.45
CA ALA A 63 -6.58 -0.92 -2.51
C ALA A 63 -6.26 -1.29 -3.96
N GLU A 64 -4.99 -1.56 -4.21
CA GLU A 64 -4.47 -2.01 -5.50
C GLU A 64 -3.62 -3.26 -5.28
N ARG A 65 -3.70 -4.22 -6.19
CA ARG A 65 -2.88 -5.42 -6.17
C ARG A 65 -1.95 -5.47 -7.37
N PHE A 66 -0.76 -6.01 -7.14
CA PHE A 66 0.29 -6.18 -8.12
C PHE A 66 0.61 -7.66 -8.28
N ALA A 67 0.32 -8.18 -9.48
CA ALA A 67 0.74 -9.51 -9.88
C ALA A 67 2.21 -9.47 -10.29
N ALA A 68 3.11 -10.04 -9.47
CA ALA A 68 4.55 -9.92 -9.67
C ALA A 68 5.07 -10.69 -10.90
N ASP A 69 4.39 -11.77 -11.28
CA ASP A 69 4.65 -12.59 -12.47
C ASP A 69 4.37 -11.80 -13.77
N ARG A 70 3.23 -11.12 -13.82
CA ARG A 70 2.75 -10.35 -14.98
C ARG A 70 3.21 -8.90 -14.97
N ARG A 71 3.72 -8.45 -13.82
CA ARG A 71 4.08 -7.06 -13.54
C ARG A 71 2.92 -6.11 -13.84
N GLN A 72 1.74 -6.45 -13.35
CA GLN A 72 0.53 -5.75 -13.71
C GLN A 72 -0.27 -5.37 -12.46
N TRP A 73 -0.76 -4.13 -12.46
CA TRP A 73 -1.62 -3.61 -11.41
C TRP A 73 -3.08 -3.86 -11.75
N ALA A 74 -3.87 -4.13 -10.72
CA ALA A 74 -5.31 -4.24 -10.80
C ALA A 74 -5.95 -3.64 -9.54
N PRO A 75 -7.20 -3.15 -9.62
CA PRO A 75 -7.94 -2.78 -8.42
C PRO A 75 -8.14 -4.00 -7.52
N ALA A 76 -8.14 -3.75 -6.22
CA ALA A 76 -8.54 -4.71 -5.19
C ALA A 76 -9.75 -4.14 -4.40
N PRO A 77 -10.51 -4.98 -3.68
CA PRO A 77 -11.61 -4.51 -2.84
C PRO A 77 -11.14 -3.41 -1.87
N PRO A 78 -11.88 -2.28 -1.75
CA PRO A 78 -11.50 -1.21 -0.85
C PRO A 78 -11.73 -1.60 0.62
N MET A 79 -11.02 -0.95 1.52
CA MET A 79 -11.30 -1.01 2.96
C MET A 79 -12.65 -0.34 3.26
N PRO A 80 -13.37 -0.77 4.31
CA PRO A 80 -14.60 -0.08 4.73
C PRO A 80 -14.36 1.37 5.17
N ASN A 81 -13.18 1.66 5.71
CA ASN A 81 -12.80 2.98 6.20
C ASN A 81 -11.46 3.42 5.58
N PRO A 82 -11.33 4.69 5.16
CA PRO A 82 -10.04 5.25 4.74
C PRO A 82 -9.02 5.25 5.88
N ARG A 83 -7.76 4.89 5.58
CA ARG A 83 -6.67 4.82 6.57
C ARG A 83 -5.33 5.28 5.99
N SER A 84 -4.48 5.91 6.80
CA SER A 84 -3.06 6.17 6.50
C SER A 84 -2.18 5.93 7.74
N GLY A 85 -0.88 5.71 7.54
CA GLY A 85 0.08 5.51 8.64
C GLY A 85 -0.13 4.23 9.47
N PHE A 86 -0.50 3.14 8.80
CA PHE A 86 -0.80 1.83 9.42
C PHE A 86 0.14 0.73 8.93
N ALA A 87 0.05 -0.45 9.55
CA ALA A 87 0.77 -1.64 9.12
C ALA A 87 -0.18 -2.66 8.46
N ALA A 88 0.35 -3.45 7.53
CA ALA A 88 -0.33 -4.59 6.93
C ALA A 88 0.53 -5.85 7.11
N VAL A 89 -0.09 -6.94 7.54
CA VAL A 89 0.58 -8.23 7.77
C VAL A 89 -0.23 -9.35 7.13
N ALA A 90 0.40 -10.16 6.30
CA ALA A 90 -0.21 -11.39 5.79
C ALA A 90 0.11 -12.55 6.74
N ALA A 91 -0.93 -13.22 7.25
CA ALA A 91 -0.81 -14.39 8.12
C ALA A 91 -1.91 -15.41 7.78
N CYS A 92 -1.54 -16.68 7.65
CA CYS A 92 -2.48 -17.78 7.35
C CYS A 92 -3.38 -17.52 6.11
N GLY A 93 -2.85 -16.83 5.09
CA GLY A 93 -3.60 -16.50 3.87
C GLY A 93 -4.54 -15.30 3.97
N VAL A 94 -4.54 -14.59 5.10
CA VAL A 94 -5.37 -13.41 5.37
C VAL A 94 -4.48 -12.18 5.56
N ILE A 95 -4.91 -11.02 5.07
CA ILE A 95 -4.23 -9.75 5.35
C ILE A 95 -4.91 -9.05 6.52
N HIS A 96 -4.10 -8.69 7.51
CA HIS A 96 -4.50 -7.93 8.69
C HIS A 96 -3.96 -6.52 8.61
N LEU A 97 -4.83 -5.53 8.83
CA LEU A 97 -4.47 -4.12 8.87
C LEU A 97 -4.48 -3.63 10.33
N LEU A 98 -3.40 -3.00 10.77
CA LEU A 98 -3.17 -2.67 12.18
C LEU A 98 -2.93 -1.18 12.38
N GLY A 99 -3.79 -0.53 13.17
CA GLY A 99 -3.70 0.88 13.53
C GLY A 99 -4.03 1.84 12.39
N GLY A 100 -3.38 3.00 12.41
CA GLY A 100 -3.55 4.06 11.44
C GLY A 100 -4.52 5.15 11.86
N LEU A 101 -4.46 6.24 11.09
CA LEU A 101 -5.33 7.39 11.22
C LEU A 101 -6.50 7.25 10.23
N SER A 102 -7.72 7.33 10.75
CA SER A 102 -8.92 7.53 9.94
C SER A 102 -9.13 9.03 9.67
N SER A 103 -9.96 9.36 8.67
CA SER A 103 -10.33 10.74 8.36
C SER A 103 -10.99 11.50 9.53
N GLY A 104 -11.42 10.81 10.59
CA GLY A 104 -11.95 11.40 11.83
C GLY A 104 -10.91 11.58 12.95
N GLY A 105 -9.62 11.34 12.72
CA GLY A 105 -8.56 11.51 13.72
C GLY A 105 -8.49 10.45 14.82
N LEU A 106 -9.38 9.45 14.78
CA LEU A 106 -9.36 8.33 15.72
C LEU A 106 -8.40 7.24 15.21
N SER A 107 -7.49 6.81 16.10
CA SER A 107 -6.68 5.62 15.92
C SER A 107 -7.60 4.40 15.88
N VAL A 108 -7.59 3.68 14.76
CA VAL A 108 -8.46 2.52 14.60
C VAL A 108 -7.69 1.27 15.03
N SER A 109 -7.95 0.77 16.24
CA SER A 109 -7.42 -0.52 16.74
C SER A 109 -8.14 -1.75 16.14
N VAL A 110 -8.81 -1.59 15.00
CA VAL A 110 -9.62 -2.65 14.39
C VAL A 110 -8.78 -3.45 13.41
N VAL A 111 -8.70 -4.75 13.68
CA VAL A 111 -8.21 -5.77 12.74
C VAL A 111 -9.32 -6.00 11.70
N ASP A 112 -9.20 -5.39 10.54
CA ASP A 112 -10.02 -5.78 9.39
C ASP A 112 -9.42 -7.05 8.78
N ARG A 113 -10.28 -8.01 8.41
CA ARG A 113 -9.90 -9.20 7.63
C ARG A 113 -10.37 -8.97 6.21
N LEU A 114 -9.44 -8.98 5.26
CA LEU A 114 -9.71 -9.02 3.81
C LEU A 114 -9.27 -10.35 3.24
#